data_AF-A0A821PUK4-F1
#
_entry.id   AF-A0A821PUK4-F1
#
_cell.length_a   1.000
_cell.length_b   1.000
_cell.length_c   1.000
_cell.angle_alpha   90.00
_cell.angle_beta   90.00
_cell.angle_gamma   90.00
#
_symmetry.space_group_name_H-M   'P 1'
#
loop_
_entity.id
_entity.type
_entity.pdbx_description
1 polymer ?
#
loop_
_entity_poly.entity_id
_entity_poly.type
_entity_poly.pdbx_seq_one_letter_code
_entity_poly.pdbx_strand_id
1 'polypeptide(L)'
;MIEDKVALYNDSDRLIENLKRAQFYVKSDYKVHVARSSNIVDHCCIYALSDPEKHDFAQCRDHEHDESCAECSNLTGTLNEIERLLEETEKDKELLHRTLKKFRSYREVVEAWKAHLLTSINQDLCRENLLDKLSNNEIYLNLDWTMKFLPIKSREPQLEFFGKRGISWHITVLMKNDENVVGKNKTFDEESDVSDDSQEINEHEMTDLSQESKDDDNAINDKETNSFRYKVFVHVFDQCSQNSDAIVAILDDILCCIKRSDPHIKKAFIRSHNAGCYHSANTLVSAKRISEKTGIVIKRIGFCDPQGGKGPCDRYAAVIKSNIRRYLNENHNVTNASEFIEACHSHKGVKGVSALDCRIENNEFKKVISVRLSK
;
A
#
# COMPACT_ATOMS: atom_id res chain seq x y z
N MET A 1 20.78 -43.44 28.60
CA MET A 1 19.59 -43.74 27.76
C MET A 1 18.36 -42.90 28.10
N ILE A 2 17.91 -42.81 29.36
CA ILE A 2 16.77 -41.93 29.72
C ILE A 2 17.24 -40.47 29.81
N GLU A 3 18.37 -40.21 30.48
CA GLU A 3 18.97 -38.88 30.59
C GLU A 3 19.32 -38.27 29.22
N ASP A 4 19.90 -39.05 28.30
CA ASP A 4 20.20 -38.59 26.93
C ASP A 4 18.94 -38.23 26.14
N LYS A 5 17.84 -38.98 26.33
CA LYS A 5 16.54 -38.68 25.69
C LYS A 5 15.88 -37.45 26.28
N VAL A 6 16.02 -37.23 27.59
CA VAL A 6 15.53 -36.02 28.28
C VAL A 6 16.33 -34.79 27.85
N ALA A 7 17.66 -34.90 27.70
CA ALA A 7 18.51 -33.84 27.18
C ALA A 7 18.14 -33.46 25.74
N LEU A 8 17.98 -34.46 24.85
CA LEU A 8 17.57 -34.23 23.46
C LEU A 8 16.19 -33.56 23.36
N TYR A 9 15.26 -33.92 24.25
CA TYR A 9 13.93 -33.33 24.34
C TYR A 9 13.98 -31.87 24.81
N ASN A 10 14.76 -31.58 25.86
CA ASN A 10 14.94 -30.23 26.37
C ASN A 10 15.63 -29.31 25.35
N ASP A 11 16.60 -29.81 24.59
CA ASP A 11 17.24 -29.06 23.50
C ASP A 11 16.24 -28.78 22.37
N SER A 12 15.40 -29.75 22.02
CA SER A 12 14.33 -29.56 21.03
C SER A 12 13.33 -28.48 21.48
N ASP A 13 12.89 -28.50 22.73
CA ASP A 13 11.96 -27.50 23.28
C ASP A 13 12.58 -26.09 23.28
N ARG A 14 13.87 -25.98 23.64
CA ARG A 14 14.62 -24.72 23.56
C ARG A 14 14.66 -24.16 22.14
N LEU A 15 14.97 -25.00 21.15
CA LEU A 15 15.05 -24.59 19.75
C LEU A 15 13.68 -24.15 19.22
N ILE A 16 12.62 -24.86 19.58
CA ILE A 16 11.24 -24.49 19.22
C ILE A 16 10.89 -23.12 19.81
N GLU A 17 11.24 -22.87 21.08
CA GLU A 17 10.96 -21.59 21.72
C GLU A 17 11.74 -20.44 21.10
N ASN A 18 13.02 -20.65 20.76
CA ASN A 18 13.83 -19.68 20.04
C ASN A 18 13.25 -19.35 18.65
N LEU A 19 12.75 -20.36 17.93
CA LEU A 19 12.09 -20.17 16.64
C LEU A 19 10.76 -19.39 16.77
N LYS A 20 9.98 -19.63 17.82
CA LYS A 20 8.76 -18.85 18.10
C LYS A 20 9.08 -17.39 18.41
N ARG A 21 10.09 -17.15 19.26
CA ARG A 21 10.58 -15.81 19.57
C ARG A 21 11.05 -15.09 18.30
N ALA A 22 11.86 -15.74 17.48
CA ALA A 22 12.30 -15.19 16.20
C ALA A 22 11.13 -14.92 15.25
N GLN A 23 10.13 -15.81 15.20
CA GLN A 23 8.92 -15.59 14.40
C GLN A 23 8.15 -14.35 14.88
N PHE A 24 8.00 -14.15 16.19
CA PHE A 24 7.35 -12.98 16.76
C PHE A 24 8.12 -11.71 16.38
N TYR A 25 9.43 -11.68 16.64
CA TYR A 25 10.32 -10.58 16.30
C TYR A 25 10.23 -10.17 14.82
N VAL A 26 10.30 -11.12 13.90
CA VAL A 26 10.23 -10.83 12.45
C VAL A 26 8.86 -10.28 12.04
N LYS A 27 7.77 -10.68 12.72
CA LYS A 27 6.41 -10.18 12.43
C LYS A 27 6.17 -8.77 12.97
N SER A 28 6.70 -8.43 14.14
CA SER A 28 6.48 -7.16 14.83
C SER A 28 7.71 -6.25 14.73
N ASP A 29 8.68 -6.47 15.60
CA ASP A 29 9.67 -5.47 16.02
C ASP A 29 10.72 -5.21 14.93
N TYR A 30 10.99 -6.22 14.10
CA TYR A 30 11.92 -6.09 12.99
C TYR A 30 11.57 -4.89 12.09
N LYS A 31 10.28 -4.59 11.89
CA LYS A 31 9.85 -3.46 11.07
C LYS A 31 10.23 -2.09 11.65
N VAL A 32 10.31 -2.00 12.97
CA VAL A 32 10.64 -0.78 13.70
C VAL A 32 12.15 -0.60 13.79
N HIS A 33 12.91 -1.70 13.80
CA HIS A 33 14.37 -1.66 13.83
C HIS A 33 15.00 -1.34 12.48
N VAL A 34 14.37 -1.76 11.38
CA VAL A 34 14.87 -1.49 10.03
C VAL A 34 14.78 0.01 9.73
N ALA A 35 15.90 0.57 9.28
CA ALA A 35 16.03 1.97 8.93
C ALA A 35 16.71 2.11 7.56
N ARG A 36 16.67 3.33 7.01
CA ARG A 36 17.38 3.63 5.77
C ARG A 36 18.89 3.34 5.91
N SER A 37 19.48 3.74 7.03
CA SER A 37 20.89 3.59 7.38
C SER A 37 20.96 3.08 8.82
N SER A 38 21.78 2.07 9.09
CA SER A 38 21.96 1.50 10.44
C SER A 38 23.34 0.85 10.54
N ASN A 39 23.94 0.88 11.73
CA ASN A 39 25.19 0.16 12.01
C ASN A 39 24.99 -1.37 12.15
N ILE A 40 23.74 -1.84 12.05
CA ILE A 40 23.40 -3.27 12.08
C ILE A 40 23.07 -3.71 10.65
N VAL A 41 23.80 -4.69 10.14
CA VAL A 41 23.65 -5.25 8.77
C VAL A 41 22.19 -5.58 8.43
N ASP A 42 21.51 -6.28 9.32
CA ASP A 42 20.12 -6.71 9.12
C ASP A 42 19.09 -5.58 9.19
N HIS A 43 19.47 -4.42 9.71
CA HIS A 43 18.57 -3.27 9.87
C HIS A 43 18.84 -2.18 8.83
N CYS A 44 19.96 -2.23 8.12
CA CYS A 44 20.34 -1.24 7.14
C CYS A 44 19.77 -1.57 5.77
N CYS A 45 18.74 -0.84 5.33
CA CYS A 45 18.16 -1.00 4.00
C CYS A 45 19.18 -0.78 2.87
N ILE A 46 20.05 0.22 2.98
CA ILE A 46 21.04 0.53 1.94
C ILE A 46 22.02 -0.63 1.79
N TYR A 47 22.48 -1.22 2.88
CA TYR A 47 23.37 -2.38 2.84
C TYR A 47 22.66 -3.64 2.36
N ALA A 48 21.55 -4.01 3.00
CA ALA A 48 20.84 -5.25 2.72
C ALA A 48 20.25 -5.34 1.30
N LEU A 49 19.99 -4.19 0.65
CA LEU A 49 19.55 -4.11 -0.75
C LEU A 49 20.69 -3.80 -1.72
N SER A 50 21.93 -3.64 -1.24
CA SER A 50 23.09 -3.47 -2.12
C SER A 50 23.57 -4.80 -2.67
N ASP A 51 24.16 -4.75 -3.87
CA ASP A 51 24.83 -5.90 -4.48
C ASP A 51 26.35 -5.63 -4.45
N PRO A 52 27.12 -6.34 -3.62
CA PRO A 52 28.56 -6.10 -3.48
C PRO A 52 29.34 -6.52 -4.72
N GLU A 53 28.80 -7.40 -5.57
CA GLU A 53 29.46 -7.89 -6.78
C GLU A 53 29.30 -6.92 -7.96
N LYS A 54 28.22 -6.12 -7.94
CA LYS A 54 27.93 -5.16 -9.02
C LYS A 54 28.19 -3.74 -8.56
N HIS A 55 29.26 -3.14 -9.08
CA HIS A 55 29.69 -1.79 -8.74
C HIS A 55 28.56 -0.74 -8.77
N ASP A 56 27.67 -0.80 -9.77
CA ASP A 56 26.56 0.16 -9.94
C ASP A 56 25.45 0.01 -8.89
N PHE A 57 25.40 -1.14 -8.21
CA PHE A 57 24.43 -1.48 -7.16
C PHE A 57 25.06 -1.63 -5.77
N ALA A 58 26.39 -1.54 -5.69
CA ALA A 58 27.15 -1.53 -4.43
C ALA A 58 27.00 -0.16 -3.75
N GLN A 59 26.14 -0.11 -2.73
CA GLN A 59 25.89 1.09 -1.93
C GLN A 59 26.47 0.93 -0.51
N CYS A 60 26.14 1.86 0.39
CA CYS A 60 26.48 1.77 1.81
C CYS A 60 27.97 1.93 2.16
N ARG A 61 28.66 2.89 1.55
CA ARG A 61 30.08 3.18 1.84
C ARG A 61 30.29 4.27 2.90
N ASP A 62 29.20 4.86 3.38
CA ASP A 62 29.22 6.09 4.18
C ASP A 62 29.08 5.84 5.69
N HIS A 63 28.97 4.59 6.13
CA HIS A 63 28.98 4.17 7.54
C HIS A 63 29.45 2.71 7.68
N GLU A 64 29.79 2.32 8.91
CA GLU A 64 30.25 0.98 9.26
C GLU A 64 29.10 0.11 9.78
N HIS A 65 29.30 -1.20 9.83
CA HIS A 65 28.34 -2.16 10.39
C HIS A 65 28.98 -2.97 11.52
N ASP A 66 29.32 -2.29 12.60
CA ASP A 66 30.03 -2.82 13.77
C ASP A 66 29.10 -3.30 14.90
N GLU A 67 27.80 -3.02 14.79
CA GLU A 67 26.80 -3.42 15.77
C GLU A 67 26.06 -4.71 15.37
N SER A 68 25.52 -5.42 16.36
CA SER A 68 24.75 -6.65 16.15
C SER A 68 23.41 -6.62 16.90
N CYS A 69 22.35 -7.08 16.27
CA CYS A 69 21.05 -7.24 16.92
C CYS A 69 20.88 -8.64 17.50
N ALA A 70 20.66 -8.73 18.81
CA ALA A 70 20.48 -10.01 19.51
C ALA A 70 19.36 -10.88 18.93
N GLU A 71 18.22 -10.30 18.53
CA GLU A 71 17.10 -11.06 17.94
C GLU A 71 17.41 -11.56 16.53
N CYS A 72 18.09 -10.74 15.71
CA CYS A 72 18.55 -11.17 14.39
C CYS A 72 19.59 -12.31 14.51
N SER A 73 20.53 -12.17 15.45
CA SER A 73 21.51 -13.21 15.76
C SER A 73 20.87 -14.47 16.33
N ASN A 74 19.80 -14.35 17.12
CA ASN A 74 19.06 -15.49 17.67
C ASN A 74 18.44 -16.35 16.56
N LEU A 75 17.82 -15.74 15.55
CA LEU A 75 17.27 -16.48 14.41
C LEU A 75 18.38 -17.21 13.64
N THR A 76 19.43 -16.49 13.24
CA THR A 76 20.54 -17.06 12.47
C THR A 76 21.26 -18.15 13.26
N GLY A 77 21.53 -17.91 14.54
CA GLY A 77 22.16 -18.86 15.45
C GLY A 77 21.34 -20.13 15.63
N THR A 78 20.02 -20.00 15.85
CA THR A 78 19.11 -21.14 16.00
C THR A 78 19.05 -21.99 14.72
N LEU A 79 18.98 -21.38 13.54
CA LEU A 79 18.98 -22.11 12.27
C LEU A 79 20.30 -22.84 12.03
N ASN A 80 21.44 -22.21 12.32
CA ASN A 80 22.75 -22.84 12.21
C ASN A 80 22.90 -24.00 13.21
N GLU A 81 22.38 -23.84 14.43
CA GLU A 81 22.40 -24.90 15.44
C GLU A 81 21.57 -26.11 15.01
N ILE A 82 20.36 -25.90 14.46
CA ILE A 82 19.53 -27.00 13.93
C ILE A 82 20.27 -27.74 12.81
N GLU A 83 20.88 -27.00 11.88
CA GLU A 83 21.63 -27.62 10.77
C GLU A 83 22.76 -28.50 11.28
N ARG A 84 23.56 -28.00 12.23
CA ARG A 84 24.64 -28.76 12.86
C ARG A 84 24.11 -30.01 13.60
N LEU A 85 23.04 -29.87 14.38
CA LEU A 85 22.46 -31.00 15.12
C LEU A 85 21.94 -32.09 14.18
N LEU A 86 21.38 -31.72 13.02
CA LEU A 86 20.98 -32.68 11.99
C LEU A 86 22.19 -33.46 11.45
N GLU A 87 23.30 -32.77 11.18
CA GLU A 87 24.56 -33.38 10.72
C GLU A 87 25.22 -34.30 11.76
N GLU A 88 25.13 -33.97 13.04
CA GLU A 88 25.72 -34.74 14.14
C GLU A 88 24.87 -35.96 14.54
N THR A 89 23.54 -35.85 14.45
CA THR A 89 22.61 -36.86 14.98
C THR A 89 22.29 -37.97 13.97
N GLU A 90 22.15 -37.63 12.68
CA GLU A 90 21.72 -38.59 11.66
C GLU A 90 22.90 -39.32 11.03
N LYS A 91 22.94 -40.65 11.20
CA LYS A 91 24.03 -41.51 10.69
C LYS A 91 23.72 -42.09 9.31
N ASP A 92 22.45 -42.15 8.93
CA ASP A 92 22.05 -42.55 7.58
C ASP A 92 22.27 -41.39 6.60
N LYS A 93 23.22 -41.60 5.67
CA LYS A 93 23.61 -40.59 4.68
C LYS A 93 22.46 -40.21 3.73
N GLU A 94 21.59 -41.16 3.36
CA GLU A 94 20.49 -40.89 2.44
C GLU A 94 19.40 -40.07 3.14
N LEU A 95 19.07 -40.44 4.39
CA LEU A 95 18.11 -39.72 5.21
C LEU A 95 18.62 -38.32 5.58
N LEU A 96 19.89 -38.18 5.98
CA LEU A 96 20.55 -36.90 6.25
C LEU A 96 20.47 -35.97 5.04
N HIS A 97 20.83 -36.47 3.85
CA HIS A 97 20.80 -35.67 2.63
C HIS A 97 19.39 -35.14 2.32
N ARG A 98 18.36 -35.99 2.40
CA ARG A 98 16.96 -35.58 2.17
C ARG A 98 16.48 -34.57 3.22
N THR A 99 16.86 -34.77 4.48
CA THR A 99 16.45 -33.91 5.59
C THR A 99 17.10 -32.54 5.50
N LEU A 100 18.41 -32.46 5.27
CA LEU A 100 19.13 -31.19 5.08
C LEU A 100 18.60 -30.43 3.87
N LYS A 101 18.33 -31.12 2.76
CA LYS A 101 17.74 -30.46 1.58
C LYS A 101 16.41 -29.78 1.92
N LYS A 102 15.55 -30.47 2.68
CA LYS A 102 14.26 -29.92 3.13
C LYS A 102 14.45 -28.77 4.12
N PHE A 103 15.34 -28.93 5.09
CA PHE A 103 15.66 -27.89 6.07
C PHE A 103 16.19 -26.62 5.39
N ARG A 104 17.15 -26.74 4.48
CA ARG A 104 17.70 -25.62 3.70
C ARG A 104 16.62 -24.91 2.89
N SER A 105 15.67 -25.65 2.29
CA SER A 105 14.54 -25.02 1.61
C SER A 105 13.64 -24.19 2.55
N TYR A 106 13.50 -24.58 3.83
CA TYR A 106 12.78 -23.78 4.82
C TYR A 106 13.57 -22.54 5.25
N ARG A 107 14.88 -22.67 5.42
CA ARG A 107 15.78 -21.56 5.69
C ARG A 107 15.70 -20.50 4.59
N GLU A 108 15.77 -20.91 3.33
CA GLU A 108 15.62 -20.02 2.17
C GLU A 108 14.28 -19.26 2.21
N VAL A 109 13.18 -19.92 2.59
CA VAL A 109 11.87 -19.27 2.70
C VAL A 109 11.83 -18.24 3.84
N VAL A 110 12.47 -18.52 4.98
CA VAL A 110 12.57 -17.58 6.10
C VAL A 110 13.40 -16.35 5.72
N GLU A 111 14.54 -16.56 5.07
CA GLU A 111 15.40 -15.48 4.59
C GLU A 111 14.70 -14.64 3.52
N ALA A 112 14.00 -15.27 2.57
CA ALA A 112 13.20 -14.58 1.56
C ALA A 112 12.06 -13.76 2.18
N TRP A 113 11.41 -14.26 3.23
CA TRP A 113 10.38 -13.52 3.94
C TRP A 113 10.95 -12.27 4.65
N LYS A 114 12.09 -12.40 5.32
CA LYS A 114 12.79 -11.28 5.96
C LYS A 114 13.24 -10.23 4.94
N ALA A 115 13.78 -10.65 3.79
CA ALA A 115 14.16 -9.77 2.68
C ALA A 115 12.95 -9.04 2.09
N HIS A 116 11.81 -9.72 1.95
CA HIS A 116 10.56 -9.10 1.51
C HIS A 116 10.07 -8.03 2.50
N LEU A 117 10.13 -8.28 3.82
CA LEU A 117 9.78 -7.29 4.84
C LEU A 117 10.67 -6.05 4.75
N LEU A 118 11.99 -6.25 4.66
CA LEU A 118 12.95 -5.15 4.51
C LEU A 118 12.68 -4.33 3.24
N THR A 119 12.37 -5.00 2.13
CA THR A 119 12.00 -4.34 0.87
C THR A 119 10.72 -3.50 1.02
N SER A 120 9.68 -4.03 1.67
CA SER A 120 8.43 -3.30 1.93
C SER A 120 8.67 -2.04 2.78
N ILE A 121 9.48 -2.15 3.84
CA ILE A 121 9.82 -1.02 4.72
C ILE A 121 10.58 0.05 3.93
N ASN A 122 11.56 -0.34 3.12
CA ASN A 122 12.26 0.61 2.26
C ASN A 122 11.32 1.30 1.25
N GLN A 123 10.35 0.58 0.68
CA GLN A 123 9.35 1.15 -0.22
C GLN A 123 8.44 2.18 0.49
N ASP A 124 8.13 1.97 1.76
CA ASP A 124 7.32 2.88 2.56
C ASP A 124 8.11 4.10 3.04
N LEU A 125 9.36 3.91 3.49
CA LEU A 125 10.28 5.01 3.77
C LEU A 125 10.47 5.89 2.53
N CYS A 126 10.60 5.29 1.33
CA CYS A 126 10.68 6.04 0.08
C CYS A 126 9.39 6.80 -0.27
N ARG A 127 8.23 6.31 0.19
CA ARG A 127 6.93 6.98 0.01
C ARG A 127 6.85 8.20 0.89
N GLU A 128 7.14 8.04 2.17
CA GLU A 128 7.07 9.08 3.18
C GLU A 128 8.02 10.22 2.83
N ASN A 129 9.29 9.91 2.55
CA ASN A 129 10.27 10.89 2.08
C ASN A 129 9.83 11.68 0.83
N LEU A 130 9.01 11.06 -0.03
CA LEU A 130 8.49 11.71 -1.23
C LEU A 130 7.27 12.59 -0.92
N LEU A 131 6.39 12.13 -0.03
CA LEU A 131 5.25 12.91 0.44
C LEU A 131 5.70 14.12 1.26
N ASP A 132 6.74 13.98 2.08
CA ASP A 132 7.30 15.07 2.89
C ASP A 132 7.88 16.20 2.06
N LYS A 133 8.36 15.87 0.85
CA LYS A 133 8.98 16.81 -0.09
C LYS A 133 8.06 17.21 -1.23
N LEU A 134 6.80 16.78 -1.20
CA LEU A 134 5.83 17.08 -2.24
C LEU A 134 5.63 18.59 -2.29
N SER A 135 5.76 19.22 -3.47
CA SER A 135 5.53 20.66 -3.62
C SER A 135 4.08 20.99 -3.99
N ASN A 136 3.64 22.23 -3.84
CA ASN A 136 2.25 22.65 -4.12
C ASN A 136 1.82 22.49 -5.60
N ASN A 137 2.78 22.39 -6.53
CA ASN A 137 2.52 22.12 -7.95
C ASN A 137 2.72 20.64 -8.33
N GLU A 138 2.84 19.77 -7.33
CA GLU A 138 3.04 18.34 -7.48
C GLU A 138 1.89 17.60 -6.83
N ILE A 139 1.59 16.42 -7.39
CA ILE A 139 0.57 15.53 -6.86
C ILE A 139 1.14 14.13 -6.72
N TYR A 140 0.57 13.40 -5.76
CA TYR A 140 0.82 11.98 -5.59
C TYR A 140 -0.47 11.19 -5.85
N LEU A 141 -0.40 10.18 -6.70
CA LEU A 141 -1.53 9.34 -7.11
C LEU A 141 -1.27 7.91 -6.67
N ASN A 142 -2.22 7.33 -5.93
CA ASN A 142 -2.23 5.91 -5.61
C ASN A 142 -3.37 5.22 -6.36
N LEU A 143 -3.06 4.20 -7.16
CA LEU A 143 -4.00 3.55 -8.07
C LEU A 143 -4.19 2.09 -7.67
N ASP A 144 -5.44 1.64 -7.69
CA ASP A 144 -5.73 0.22 -7.49
C ASP A 144 -7.00 -0.25 -8.23
N TRP A 145 -6.92 -1.49 -8.72
CA TRP A 145 -8.11 -2.22 -9.16
C TRP A 145 -8.74 -2.86 -7.94
N THR A 146 -9.96 -2.45 -7.65
CA THR A 146 -10.69 -3.04 -6.54
C THR A 146 -11.21 -4.43 -6.91
N MET A 147 -11.50 -5.23 -5.88
CA MET A 147 -12.33 -6.42 -6.06
C MET A 147 -13.67 -6.02 -6.67
N LYS A 148 -14.09 -6.77 -7.70
CA LYS A 148 -15.36 -6.53 -8.40
C LYS A 148 -16.51 -6.45 -7.41
N PHE A 149 -17.39 -5.47 -7.62
CA PHE A 149 -18.63 -5.36 -6.87
C PHE A 149 -19.65 -6.32 -7.47
N LEU A 150 -20.21 -7.22 -6.67
CA LEU A 150 -21.26 -8.10 -7.15
C LEU A 150 -22.57 -7.31 -7.24
N PRO A 151 -23.29 -7.34 -8.38
CA PRO A 151 -24.62 -6.77 -8.50
C PRO A 151 -25.55 -7.23 -7.37
N ILE A 152 -26.25 -6.31 -6.72
CA ILE A 152 -27.20 -6.60 -5.64
C ILE A 152 -28.54 -5.93 -5.98
N LYS A 153 -29.62 -6.70 -5.93
CA LYS A 153 -30.98 -6.17 -5.89
C LYS A 153 -31.45 -6.12 -4.44
N SER A 154 -32.26 -5.14 -4.06
CA SER A 154 -32.82 -5.04 -2.70
C SER A 154 -33.63 -6.25 -2.29
N ARG A 155 -34.28 -6.90 -3.26
CA ARG A 155 -34.97 -8.18 -3.09
C ARG A 155 -34.58 -9.10 -4.22
N GLU A 156 -33.97 -10.22 -3.88
CA GLU A 156 -33.50 -11.19 -4.87
C GLU A 156 -33.82 -12.63 -4.42
N PRO A 157 -34.38 -13.46 -5.30
CA PRO A 157 -34.54 -14.88 -5.02
C PRO A 157 -33.18 -15.58 -4.95
N GLN A 158 -33.04 -16.55 -4.04
CA GLN A 158 -31.78 -17.28 -3.80
C GLN A 158 -31.17 -17.92 -5.07
N LEU A 159 -31.98 -18.25 -6.06
CA LEU A 159 -31.53 -18.81 -7.35
C LEU A 159 -30.79 -17.79 -8.23
N GLU A 160 -31.13 -16.50 -8.14
CA GLU A 160 -30.46 -15.42 -8.89
C GLU A 160 -29.17 -14.94 -8.18
N PHE A 161 -28.91 -15.42 -6.97
CA PHE A 161 -27.75 -15.01 -6.17
C PHE A 161 -26.42 -15.47 -6.76
N PHE A 162 -26.39 -16.63 -7.43
CA PHE A 162 -25.16 -17.29 -7.88
C PHE A 162 -24.78 -16.92 -9.33
N GLY A 163 -23.48 -16.88 -9.62
CA GLY A 163 -22.97 -16.73 -10.99
C GLY A 163 -23.05 -15.33 -11.58
N LYS A 164 -23.29 -14.28 -10.77
CA LYS A 164 -23.36 -12.91 -11.26
C LYS A 164 -22.03 -12.41 -11.79
N ARG A 165 -22.10 -11.65 -12.89
CA ARG A 165 -20.95 -10.92 -13.40
C ARG A 165 -20.74 -9.67 -12.55
N GLY A 166 -19.57 -9.55 -11.93
CA GLY A 166 -19.21 -8.40 -11.10
C GLY A 166 -18.96 -7.13 -11.91
N ILE A 167 -19.40 -6.00 -11.36
CA ILE A 167 -19.09 -4.63 -11.80
C ILE A 167 -17.61 -4.37 -11.52
N SER A 168 -16.89 -3.87 -12.52
CA SER A 168 -15.45 -3.61 -12.43
C SER A 168 -15.23 -2.13 -12.12
N TRP A 169 -14.38 -1.83 -11.15
CA TRP A 169 -14.16 -0.44 -10.74
C TRP A 169 -12.73 -0.23 -10.26
N HIS A 170 -12.18 0.93 -10.60
CA HIS A 170 -10.82 1.33 -10.29
C HIS A 170 -10.85 2.58 -9.42
N ILE A 171 -10.02 2.61 -8.38
CA ILE A 171 -9.90 3.75 -7.48
C ILE A 171 -8.55 4.41 -7.70
N THR A 172 -8.56 5.74 -7.78
CA THR A 172 -7.36 6.55 -7.67
C THR A 172 -7.49 7.54 -6.52
N VAL A 173 -6.60 7.46 -5.54
CA VAL A 173 -6.49 8.41 -4.45
C VAL A 173 -5.40 9.43 -4.80
N LEU A 174 -5.81 10.68 -5.01
CA LEU A 174 -4.93 11.83 -5.16
C LEU A 174 -4.64 12.44 -3.80
N MET A 175 -3.36 12.74 -3.56
CA MET A 175 -2.87 13.52 -2.43
C MET A 175 -2.14 14.77 -2.96
N LYS A 176 -2.45 15.92 -2.38
CA LYS A 176 -1.80 17.21 -2.63
C LYS A 176 -1.63 17.93 -1.30
N ASN A 177 -0.58 18.72 -1.12
CA ASN A 177 -0.45 19.57 0.06
C ASN A 177 -1.67 20.48 0.27
N ASP A 178 -2.04 20.65 1.54
CA ASP A 178 -3.01 21.65 1.94
C ASP A 178 -2.32 23.00 2.18
N GLU A 179 -2.65 23.99 1.37
CA GLU A 179 -2.09 25.34 1.46
C GLU A 179 -2.64 26.10 2.69
N ASN A 180 -3.78 25.66 3.25
CA ASN A 180 -4.49 26.39 4.30
C ASN A 180 -3.94 26.17 5.72
N VAL A 181 -3.06 25.20 5.93
CA VAL A 181 -2.51 24.88 7.27
C VAL A 181 -1.12 25.50 7.47
N VAL A 182 -0.31 25.59 6.41
CA VAL A 182 1.04 26.18 6.45
C VAL A 182 1.01 27.68 6.82
N GLY A 183 -0.13 28.35 6.61
CA GLY A 183 -0.32 29.78 6.92
C GLY A 183 -0.80 30.10 8.34
N LYS A 184 -1.21 29.13 9.16
CA LYS A 184 -1.76 29.40 10.52
C LYS A 184 -0.73 29.31 11.66
N ASN A 185 0.44 28.74 11.45
CA ASN A 185 1.48 28.64 12.49
C ASN A 185 2.49 29.81 12.49
N LYS A 186 2.12 30.96 11.91
CA LYS A 186 2.95 32.18 11.89
C LYS A 186 2.20 33.42 12.38
N THR A 187 1.67 33.38 13.59
CA THR A 187 1.48 34.58 14.44
C THR A 187 1.35 34.11 15.89
N PHE A 188 2.36 34.44 16.69
CA PHE A 188 2.34 34.33 18.15
C PHE A 188 1.37 35.35 18.75
N ASP A 189 0.66 34.89 19.79
CA ASP A 189 0.09 35.57 20.96
C ASP A 189 -0.39 37.03 20.86
N GLU A 190 -1.70 37.22 21.06
CA GLU A 190 -2.24 38.12 22.09
C GLU A 190 -3.73 37.77 22.33
N GLU A 191 -4.04 37.38 23.57
CA GLU A 191 -5.39 37.11 24.07
C GLU A 191 -6.23 38.38 24.18
N SER A 192 -7.53 38.29 23.85
CA SER A 192 -8.59 38.88 24.67
C SER A 192 -9.95 38.28 24.33
N ASP A 193 -10.62 37.75 25.36
CA ASP A 193 -12.00 37.27 25.41
C ASP A 193 -13.03 38.24 24.84
N VAL A 194 -14.05 37.72 24.10
CA VAL A 194 -15.49 37.94 24.34
C VAL A 194 -16.30 36.82 23.66
N SER A 195 -17.27 36.28 24.40
CA SER A 195 -18.31 35.29 24.08
C SER A 195 -19.25 35.67 22.92
N ASP A 196 -19.67 34.71 22.08
CA ASP A 196 -21.10 34.55 21.70
C ASP A 196 -21.41 33.19 21.05
N ASP A 197 -22.62 32.69 21.31
CA ASP A 197 -23.20 31.40 20.96
C ASP A 197 -23.32 31.13 19.44
N SER A 198 -22.88 29.96 18.98
CA SER A 198 -23.59 29.22 17.91
C SER A 198 -23.10 27.77 17.77
N GLN A 199 -24.08 26.89 17.56
CA GLN A 199 -24.02 25.44 17.64
C GLN A 199 -22.95 24.80 16.72
N GLU A 200 -21.97 24.12 17.34
CA GLU A 200 -20.98 23.28 16.67
C GLU A 200 -21.63 22.02 16.06
N ILE A 201 -21.49 21.88 14.74
CA ILE A 201 -21.68 20.62 14.04
C ILE A 201 -20.32 19.93 13.98
N ASN A 202 -20.20 18.86 14.76
CA ASN A 202 -19.15 17.85 14.85
C ASN A 202 -18.15 17.81 13.66
N GLU A 203 -17.02 18.51 13.79
CA GLU A 203 -15.88 18.48 12.86
C GLU A 203 -14.88 17.34 13.14
N HIS A 204 -15.27 16.30 13.92
CA HIS A 204 -14.33 15.33 14.47
C HIS A 204 -14.31 13.93 13.82
N GLU A 205 -14.55 13.85 12.52
CA GLU A 205 -14.22 12.65 11.72
C GLU A 205 -13.48 13.10 10.45
N MET A 206 -12.16 13.37 10.52
CA MET A 206 -11.22 13.18 9.39
C MET A 206 -9.79 13.72 9.58
N THR A 207 -9.43 14.29 10.73
CA THR A 207 -8.03 14.68 11.02
C THR A 207 -7.16 13.57 11.59
N ASP A 208 -7.73 12.41 11.90
CA ASP A 208 -7.01 11.31 12.54
C ASP A 208 -6.67 10.21 11.53
N LEU A 209 -5.70 10.44 10.65
CA LEU A 209 -5.22 9.41 9.70
C LEU A 209 -3.69 9.45 9.48
N SER A 210 -2.94 9.96 10.47
CA SER A 210 -1.48 9.79 10.56
C SER A 210 -1.00 9.02 11.79
N GLN A 211 -1.90 8.56 12.68
CA GLN A 211 -1.52 7.75 13.83
C GLN A 211 -1.77 6.26 13.56
N GLU A 212 -0.74 5.56 13.12
CA GLU A 212 -0.59 4.16 13.51
C GLU A 212 -0.11 4.15 14.98
N SER A 213 -0.97 3.63 15.86
CA SER A 213 -0.72 3.17 17.24
C SER A 213 0.45 3.82 18.01
N LYS A 214 0.14 4.71 18.95
CA LYS A 214 1.00 5.02 20.10
C LYS A 214 0.20 4.98 21.39
N ASP A 215 -0.04 3.77 21.88
CA ASP A 215 -0.13 3.56 23.32
C ASP A 215 1.30 3.29 23.79
N ASP A 216 1.97 4.34 24.29
CA ASP A 216 2.86 4.31 25.46
C ASP A 216 3.69 5.61 25.53
N ASP A 217 3.59 6.26 26.68
CA ASP A 217 4.18 7.55 27.04
C ASP A 217 5.73 7.55 26.97
N ASN A 218 6.31 8.46 26.18
CA ASN A 218 7.30 9.45 26.63
C ASN A 218 7.90 10.30 25.49
N ALA A 219 7.80 11.62 25.68
CA ALA A 219 8.74 12.71 25.34
C ALA A 219 9.35 12.86 23.91
N ILE A 220 8.92 13.95 23.26
CA ILE A 220 9.68 14.90 22.39
C ILE A 220 10.09 14.41 20.99
N ASN A 221 9.27 14.81 19.99
CA ASN A 221 9.70 15.74 18.94
C ASN A 221 8.48 16.11 18.08
N ASP A 222 8.14 17.41 18.06
CA ASP A 222 7.17 18.01 17.14
C ASP A 222 7.65 17.81 15.69
N LYS A 223 7.24 16.71 15.06
CA LYS A 223 7.28 16.60 13.60
C LYS A 223 6.02 17.27 13.07
N GLU A 224 6.19 18.42 12.40
CA GLU A 224 5.15 19.05 11.59
C GLU A 224 4.50 17.99 10.69
N THR A 225 3.28 17.57 11.02
CA THR A 225 2.52 16.65 10.18
C THR A 225 2.05 17.40 8.95
N ASN A 226 2.63 17.07 7.80
CA ASN A 226 2.18 17.62 6.52
C ASN A 226 0.69 17.31 6.32
N SER A 227 -0.14 18.35 6.27
CA SER A 227 -1.56 18.22 5.98
C SER A 227 -1.77 18.04 4.48
N PHE A 228 -2.51 17.00 4.10
CA PHE A 228 -2.83 16.69 2.71
C PHE A 228 -4.32 16.85 2.43
N ARG A 229 -4.64 17.44 1.28
CA ARG A 229 -5.97 17.35 0.67
C ARG A 229 -6.07 16.11 -0.19
N TYR A 230 -7.14 15.37 0.02
CA TYR A 230 -7.43 14.14 -0.71
C TYR A 230 -8.55 14.36 -1.72
N LYS A 231 -8.39 13.79 -2.91
CA LYS A 231 -9.46 13.64 -3.90
C LYS A 231 -9.43 12.23 -4.46
N VAL A 232 -10.59 11.60 -4.59
CA VAL A 232 -10.69 10.21 -5.00
C VAL A 232 -11.48 10.12 -6.29
N PHE A 233 -10.89 9.51 -7.31
CA PHE A 233 -11.56 9.20 -8.56
C PHE A 233 -11.95 7.73 -8.58
N VAL A 234 -13.20 7.46 -8.97
CA VAL A 234 -13.74 6.10 -9.04
C VAL A 234 -14.25 5.86 -10.45
N HIS A 235 -13.49 5.12 -11.24
CA HIS A 235 -13.85 4.77 -12.62
C HIS A 235 -14.62 3.45 -12.59
N VAL A 236 -15.92 3.48 -12.90
CA VAL A 236 -16.84 2.34 -12.80
C VAL A 236 -17.20 1.84 -14.19
N PHE A 237 -17.13 0.53 -14.39
CA PHE A 237 -17.42 -0.16 -15.63
C PHE A 237 -18.40 -1.31 -15.36
N ASP A 238 -19.43 -1.47 -16.20
CA ASP A 238 -20.28 -2.65 -16.13
C ASP A 238 -19.45 -3.93 -16.28
N GLN A 239 -18.57 -3.96 -17.29
CA GLN A 239 -17.63 -5.05 -17.53
C GLN A 239 -16.34 -4.48 -18.11
N CYS A 240 -15.22 -4.74 -17.45
CA CYS A 240 -13.89 -4.38 -17.94
C CYS A 240 -12.88 -5.49 -17.67
N SER A 241 -11.97 -5.68 -18.63
CA SER A 241 -10.78 -6.51 -18.44
C SER A 241 -9.72 -5.62 -17.80
N GLN A 242 -9.11 -6.05 -16.70
CA GLN A 242 -8.03 -5.33 -16.02
C GLN A 242 -6.76 -5.37 -16.89
N ASN A 243 -6.70 -4.53 -17.91
CA ASN A 243 -5.64 -4.48 -18.90
C ASN A 243 -4.98 -3.10 -18.95
N SER A 244 -3.88 -2.99 -19.70
CA SER A 244 -3.16 -1.73 -19.85
C SER A 244 -3.99 -0.63 -20.51
N ASP A 245 -4.86 -0.97 -21.46
CA ASP A 245 -5.65 0.03 -22.19
C ASP A 245 -6.61 0.77 -21.26
N ALA A 246 -7.22 0.03 -20.32
CA ALA A 246 -8.05 0.61 -19.27
C ALA A 246 -7.25 1.55 -18.36
N ILE A 247 -6.06 1.13 -17.91
CA ILE A 247 -5.19 1.99 -17.08
C ILE A 247 -4.77 3.25 -17.83
N VAL A 248 -4.40 3.13 -19.11
CA VAL A 248 -4.03 4.29 -19.94
C VAL A 248 -5.18 5.28 -20.08
N ALA A 249 -6.40 4.80 -20.34
CA ALA A 249 -7.57 5.66 -20.44
C ALA A 249 -7.92 6.33 -19.10
N ILE A 250 -7.84 5.58 -18.00
CA ILE A 250 -8.06 6.09 -16.64
C ILE A 250 -7.03 7.18 -16.30
N LEU A 251 -5.73 6.94 -16.56
CA LEU A 251 -4.67 7.91 -16.31
C LEU A 251 -4.84 9.18 -17.15
N ASP A 252 -5.20 9.04 -18.43
CA ASP A 252 -5.45 10.16 -19.33
C ASP A 252 -6.60 11.02 -18.82
N ASP A 253 -7.72 10.40 -18.44
CA ASP A 253 -8.88 11.10 -17.88
C ASP A 253 -8.54 11.82 -16.57
N ILE A 254 -7.87 11.14 -15.62
CA ILE A 254 -7.50 11.71 -14.32
C ILE A 254 -6.61 12.94 -14.50
N LEU A 255 -5.54 12.84 -15.29
CA LEU A 255 -4.61 13.95 -15.47
C LEU A 255 -5.25 15.10 -16.26
N CYS A 256 -6.14 14.81 -17.23
CA CYS A 256 -6.95 15.84 -17.89
C CYS A 256 -7.91 16.53 -16.91
N CYS A 257 -8.58 15.77 -16.04
CA CYS A 257 -9.46 16.31 -15.01
C CYS A 257 -8.70 17.21 -14.03
N ILE A 258 -7.54 16.75 -13.55
CA ILE A 258 -6.70 17.51 -12.63
C ILE A 258 -6.23 18.80 -13.27
N LYS A 259 -5.74 18.74 -14.52
CA LYS A 259 -5.26 19.94 -15.22
C LYS A 259 -6.35 20.99 -15.42
N ARG A 260 -7.59 20.55 -15.65
CA ARG A 260 -8.75 21.44 -15.77
C ARG A 260 -9.13 22.06 -14.43
N SER A 261 -9.14 21.28 -13.34
CA SER A 261 -9.51 21.78 -12.02
C SER A 261 -8.43 22.59 -11.32
N ASP A 262 -7.16 22.25 -11.58
CA ASP A 262 -5.99 22.88 -10.98
C ASP A 262 -4.87 23.01 -12.03
N PRO A 263 -4.89 24.11 -12.81
CA PRO A 263 -3.92 24.33 -13.88
C PRO A 263 -2.47 24.48 -13.37
N HIS A 264 -2.27 24.78 -12.08
CA HIS A 264 -0.94 25.01 -11.52
C HIS A 264 -0.14 23.72 -11.35
N ILE A 265 -0.79 22.56 -11.34
CA ILE A 265 -0.10 21.27 -11.26
C ILE A 265 0.78 21.03 -12.49
N LYS A 266 2.04 20.70 -12.23
CA LYS A 266 3.09 20.48 -13.23
C LYS A 266 3.68 19.08 -13.22
N LYS A 267 3.64 18.38 -12.07
CA LYS A 267 4.25 17.05 -11.96
C LYS A 267 3.35 16.10 -11.19
N ALA A 268 3.46 14.82 -11.54
CA ALA A 268 2.76 13.74 -10.86
C ALA A 268 3.72 12.62 -10.48
N PHE A 269 3.51 12.04 -9.31
CA PHE A 269 4.13 10.81 -8.85
C PHE A 269 3.04 9.74 -8.73
N ILE A 270 3.23 8.61 -9.40
CA ILE A 270 2.23 7.55 -9.48
C ILE A 270 2.74 6.35 -8.69
N ARG A 271 1.89 5.76 -7.86
CA ARG A 271 2.12 4.48 -7.20
C ARG A 271 0.94 3.54 -7.49
N SER A 272 1.24 2.28 -7.72
CA SER A 272 0.27 1.21 -7.98
C SER A 272 0.81 -0.12 -7.48
N HIS A 273 -0.01 -1.17 -7.50
CA HIS A 273 0.47 -2.52 -7.26
C HIS A 273 1.23 -3.08 -8.47
N ASN A 274 2.06 -4.10 -8.25
CA ASN A 274 2.88 -4.70 -9.31
C ASN A 274 2.12 -5.69 -10.23
N ALA A 275 0.90 -5.34 -10.69
CA ALA A 275 0.25 -6.15 -11.73
C ALA A 275 0.60 -5.69 -13.14
N GLY A 276 0.57 -6.64 -14.06
CA GLY A 276 0.94 -6.45 -15.47
C GLY A 276 0.23 -5.29 -16.18
N CYS A 277 -0.98 -4.93 -15.78
CA CYS A 277 -1.69 -3.78 -16.36
C CYS A 277 -1.04 -2.42 -16.03
N TYR A 278 -0.36 -2.27 -14.89
CA TYR A 278 0.31 -1.02 -14.50
C TYR A 278 1.75 -0.92 -15.02
N HIS A 279 2.47 -2.04 -15.10
CA HIS A 279 3.89 -2.06 -15.50
C HIS A 279 4.11 -2.58 -16.92
N SER A 280 3.07 -2.64 -17.76
CA SER A 280 3.23 -3.01 -19.18
C SER A 280 3.95 -1.91 -19.96
N ALA A 281 4.62 -2.31 -21.06
CA ALA A 281 5.23 -1.37 -21.99
C ALA A 281 4.22 -0.34 -22.52
N ASN A 282 2.99 -0.75 -22.79
CA ASN A 282 1.92 0.14 -23.26
C ASN A 282 1.62 1.24 -22.22
N THR A 283 1.50 0.87 -20.94
CA THR A 283 1.24 1.83 -19.86
C THR A 283 2.40 2.82 -19.69
N LEU A 284 3.64 2.32 -19.66
CA LEU A 284 4.84 3.15 -19.49
C LEU A 284 5.06 4.12 -20.66
N VAL A 285 4.91 3.65 -21.91
CA VAL A 285 5.05 4.49 -23.11
C VAL A 285 3.91 5.51 -23.17
N SER A 286 2.68 5.10 -22.86
CA SER A 286 1.53 5.99 -22.86
C SER A 286 1.62 7.06 -21.78
N ALA A 287 2.23 6.79 -20.62
CA ALA A 287 2.45 7.78 -19.58
C ALA A 287 3.22 9.01 -20.09
N LYS A 288 4.24 8.81 -20.95
CA LYS A 288 4.96 9.91 -21.59
C LYS A 288 4.04 10.73 -22.50
N ARG A 289 3.24 10.06 -23.32
CA ARG A 289 2.27 10.72 -24.22
C ARG A 289 1.21 11.50 -23.46
N ILE A 290 0.68 10.95 -22.37
CA ILE A 290 -0.29 11.64 -21.50
C ILE A 290 0.36 12.85 -20.84
N SER A 291 1.63 12.75 -20.43
CA SER A 291 2.38 13.88 -19.87
C SER A 291 2.50 15.04 -20.87
N GLU A 292 2.83 14.73 -22.13
CA GLU A 292 2.92 15.73 -23.21
C GLU A 292 1.56 16.38 -23.50
N LYS A 293 0.48 15.58 -23.54
CA LYS A 293 -0.89 16.06 -23.80
C LYS A 293 -1.41 16.97 -22.68
N THR A 294 -1.20 16.59 -21.42
CA THR A 294 -1.78 17.30 -20.25
C THR A 294 -0.87 18.41 -19.73
N GLY A 295 0.42 18.40 -20.08
CA GLY A 295 1.42 19.28 -19.50
C GLY A 295 1.77 18.94 -18.04
N ILE A 296 1.33 17.79 -17.53
CA ILE A 296 1.71 17.27 -16.21
C ILE A 296 2.78 16.20 -16.42
N VAL A 297 4.01 16.46 -15.98
CA VAL A 297 5.13 15.52 -16.14
C VAL A 297 5.02 14.40 -15.10
N ILE A 298 4.79 13.17 -15.54
CA ILE A 298 4.88 12.00 -14.69
C ILE A 298 6.36 11.74 -14.38
N LYS A 299 6.79 12.04 -13.14
CA LYS A 299 8.20 11.96 -12.73
C LYS A 299 8.61 10.56 -12.28
N ARG A 300 7.68 9.81 -11.70
CA ARG A 300 7.92 8.45 -11.21
C ARG A 300 6.64 7.63 -11.35
N ILE A 301 6.81 6.38 -11.77
CA ILE A 301 5.81 5.33 -11.65
C ILE A 301 6.43 4.28 -10.75
N GLY A 302 5.93 4.17 -9.52
CA GLY A 302 6.34 3.19 -8.53
C GLY A 302 5.38 2.00 -8.49
N PHE A 303 5.94 0.82 -8.31
CA PHE A 303 5.18 -0.42 -8.09
C PHE A 303 5.49 -0.92 -6.69
N CYS A 304 4.43 -1.29 -5.97
CA CYS A 304 4.57 -1.90 -4.65
C CYS A 304 4.68 -3.41 -4.80
N ASP A 305 5.34 -4.04 -3.83
CA ASP A 305 5.21 -5.48 -3.65
C ASP A 305 3.74 -5.86 -3.43
N PRO A 306 3.34 -7.11 -3.75
CA PRO A 306 1.99 -7.58 -3.47
C PRO A 306 1.59 -7.27 -2.01
N GLN A 307 0.46 -6.58 -1.82
CA GLN A 307 -0.07 -6.06 -0.55
C GLN A 307 0.56 -4.77 0.00
N GLY A 308 1.74 -4.35 -0.48
CA GLY A 308 2.30 -3.03 -0.16
C GLY A 308 1.51 -1.92 -0.85
N GLY A 309 1.27 -0.79 -0.18
CA GLY A 309 0.72 0.43 -0.81
C GLY A 309 -0.79 0.48 -1.09
N LYS A 310 -1.57 -0.53 -0.71
CA LYS A 310 -3.04 -0.52 -0.92
C LYS A 310 -3.83 0.29 0.12
N GLY A 311 -3.20 0.68 1.23
CA GLY A 311 -3.88 1.29 2.38
C GLY A 311 -4.89 2.40 2.02
N PRO A 312 -4.51 3.45 1.26
CA PRO A 312 -5.47 4.51 0.89
C PRO A 312 -6.61 4.02 0.00
N CYS A 313 -6.33 3.25 -1.05
CA CYS A 313 -7.35 2.78 -1.98
C CYS A 313 -8.33 1.81 -1.31
N ASP A 314 -7.82 0.86 -0.52
CA ASP A 314 -8.64 -0.11 0.22
C ASP A 314 -9.52 0.56 1.28
N ARG A 315 -8.99 1.56 2.00
CA ARG A 315 -9.77 2.35 2.96
C ARG A 315 -10.93 3.06 2.26
N TYR A 316 -10.66 3.77 1.17
CA TYR A 316 -11.74 4.43 0.41
C TYR A 316 -12.71 3.43 -0.22
N ALA A 317 -12.23 2.28 -0.70
CA ALA A 317 -13.09 1.21 -1.21
C ALA A 317 -14.06 0.72 -0.14
N ALA A 318 -13.60 0.54 1.11
CA ALA A 318 -14.44 0.13 2.23
C ALA A 318 -15.51 1.19 2.56
N VAL A 319 -15.13 2.47 2.60
CA VAL A 319 -16.07 3.59 2.84
C VAL A 319 -17.14 3.67 1.74
N ILE A 320 -16.73 3.58 0.46
CA ILE A 320 -17.65 3.59 -0.68
C ILE A 320 -18.61 2.40 -0.61
N LYS A 321 -18.12 1.19 -0.35
CA LYS A 321 -18.97 0.00 -0.17
C LYS A 321 -19.95 0.16 0.99
N SER A 322 -19.53 0.80 2.08
CA SER A 322 -20.40 1.09 3.22
C SER A 322 -21.53 2.05 2.82
N ASN A 323 -21.23 3.13 2.09
CA ASN A 323 -22.24 4.05 1.58
C ASN A 323 -23.23 3.36 0.64
N ILE A 324 -22.73 2.54 -0.29
CA ILE A 324 -23.56 1.75 -1.21
C ILE A 324 -24.47 0.79 -0.43
N ARG A 325 -23.97 0.17 0.65
CA ARG A 325 -24.78 -0.71 1.50
C ARG A 325 -25.93 0.05 2.17
N ARG A 326 -25.73 1.31 2.59
CA ARG A 326 -26.82 2.15 3.11
C ARG A 326 -27.89 2.39 2.06
N TYR A 327 -27.50 2.75 0.84
CA TYR A 327 -28.41 2.94 -0.29
C TYR A 327 -29.22 1.68 -0.61
N LEU A 328 -28.58 0.50 -0.58
CA LEU A 328 -29.26 -0.80 -0.76
C LEU A 328 -30.30 -1.11 0.33
N ASN A 329 -30.02 -0.74 1.59
CA ASN A 329 -30.93 -0.97 2.72
C ASN A 329 -32.24 -0.17 2.62
N GLU A 330 -32.27 0.87 1.79
CA GLU A 330 -33.48 1.67 1.50
C GLU A 330 -34.35 1.07 0.39
N ASN A 331 -34.08 -0.18 0.01
CA ASN A 331 -34.73 -0.94 -1.06
C ASN A 331 -34.35 -0.54 -2.49
N HIS A 332 -33.26 0.21 -2.68
CA HIS A 332 -32.69 0.47 -4.00
C HIS A 332 -31.87 -0.71 -4.54
N ASN A 333 -31.59 -0.71 -5.84
CA ASN A 333 -30.77 -1.71 -6.51
C ASN A 333 -29.43 -1.13 -6.93
N VAL A 334 -28.41 -1.98 -6.98
CA VAL A 334 -27.10 -1.64 -7.55
C VAL A 334 -26.63 -2.81 -8.42
N THR A 335 -27.01 -2.75 -9.69
CA THR A 335 -26.85 -3.83 -10.66
C THR A 335 -25.98 -3.48 -11.86
N ASN A 336 -25.76 -2.19 -12.10
CA ASN A 336 -24.95 -1.66 -13.18
C ASN A 336 -24.09 -0.47 -12.70
N ALA A 337 -23.18 -0.01 -13.55
CA ALA A 337 -22.27 1.09 -13.25
C ALA A 337 -22.99 2.40 -12.92
N SER A 338 -24.09 2.69 -13.60
CA SER A 338 -24.88 3.90 -13.34
C SER A 338 -25.50 3.89 -11.94
N GLU A 339 -26.13 2.79 -11.56
CA GLU A 339 -26.70 2.60 -10.22
C GLU A 339 -25.62 2.60 -9.13
N PHE A 340 -24.43 2.06 -9.43
CA PHE A 340 -23.29 2.13 -8.52
C PHE A 340 -22.85 3.58 -8.26
N ILE A 341 -22.77 4.40 -9.31
CA ILE A 341 -22.39 5.81 -9.21
C ILE A 341 -23.46 6.59 -8.45
N GLU A 342 -24.74 6.35 -8.73
CA GLU A 342 -25.85 6.96 -7.99
C GLU A 342 -25.78 6.60 -6.50
N ALA A 343 -25.58 5.32 -6.18
CA ALA A 343 -25.39 4.86 -4.81
C ALA A 343 -24.16 5.50 -4.14
N CYS A 344 -23.07 5.71 -4.88
CA CYS A 344 -21.86 6.38 -4.40
C CYS A 344 -22.10 7.86 -4.04
N HIS A 345 -23.00 8.54 -4.74
CA HIS A 345 -23.35 9.96 -4.52
C HIS A 345 -24.60 10.16 -3.65
N SER A 346 -25.30 9.08 -3.27
CA SER A 346 -26.38 9.11 -2.29
C SER A 346 -25.91 9.60 -0.91
N HIS A 347 -26.84 10.04 -0.05
CA HIS A 347 -26.54 10.46 1.33
C HIS A 347 -25.51 11.62 1.45
N LYS A 348 -25.56 12.58 0.51
CA LYS A 348 -24.54 13.66 0.33
C LYS A 348 -23.18 13.17 -0.21
N GLY A 349 -23.09 11.89 -0.59
CA GLY A 349 -21.91 11.26 -1.16
C GLY A 349 -20.79 11.05 -0.15
N VAL A 350 -19.73 10.37 -0.61
CA VAL A 350 -18.50 10.22 0.17
C VAL A 350 -17.60 11.44 -0.06
N LYS A 351 -17.14 12.08 1.03
CA LYS A 351 -16.32 13.30 0.96
C LYS A 351 -15.08 13.09 0.08
N GLY A 352 -14.89 13.99 -0.89
CA GLY A 352 -13.75 13.97 -1.82
C GLY A 352 -13.85 12.92 -2.94
N VAL A 353 -14.90 12.11 -3.01
CA VAL A 353 -15.09 11.09 -4.06
C VAL A 353 -15.80 11.66 -5.28
N SER A 354 -15.29 11.34 -6.47
CA SER A 354 -15.89 11.62 -7.77
C SER A 354 -15.97 10.31 -8.55
N ALA A 355 -17.18 9.77 -8.72
CA ALA A 355 -17.40 8.54 -9.47
C ALA A 355 -17.78 8.84 -10.93
N LEU A 356 -17.29 8.01 -11.85
CA LEU A 356 -17.31 8.25 -13.29
C LEU A 356 -17.76 6.98 -14.04
N ASP A 357 -18.73 7.13 -14.94
CA ASP A 357 -19.22 6.04 -15.80
C ASP A 357 -18.23 5.84 -16.95
N CYS A 358 -17.67 4.64 -17.04
CA CYS A 358 -16.67 4.27 -18.02
C CYS A 358 -17.22 3.20 -18.95
N ARG A 359 -17.22 3.50 -20.24
CA ARG A 359 -17.74 2.63 -21.29
C ARG A 359 -16.62 2.16 -22.21
N ILE A 360 -16.74 0.92 -22.63
CA ILE A 360 -15.82 0.31 -23.58
C ILE A 360 -16.52 0.29 -24.94
N GLU A 361 -16.02 1.08 -25.88
CA GLU A 361 -16.48 1.14 -27.26
C GLU A 361 -15.55 0.30 -28.13
N ASN A 362 -16.07 -0.75 -28.75
CA ASN A 362 -15.31 -1.55 -29.71
C ASN A 362 -15.48 -0.92 -31.10
N ASN A 363 -14.44 -0.24 -31.60
CA ASN A 363 -14.36 0.10 -33.02
C ASN A 363 -13.69 -1.04 -33.78
N GLU A 364 -14.03 -1.21 -35.07
CA GLU A 364 -13.56 -2.30 -35.95
C GLU A 364 -12.02 -2.46 -36.00
N PHE A 365 -11.27 -1.42 -35.62
CA PHE A 365 -9.80 -1.41 -35.59
C PHE A 365 -9.19 -1.21 -34.19
N LYS A 366 -9.98 -0.87 -33.15
CA LYS A 366 -9.45 -0.59 -31.80
C LYS A 366 -10.54 -0.58 -30.71
N LYS A 367 -10.20 -1.11 -29.54
CA LYS A 367 -10.96 -0.93 -28.30
C LYS A 367 -10.69 0.47 -27.73
N VAL A 368 -11.72 1.31 -27.64
CA VAL A 368 -11.67 2.67 -27.07
C VAL A 368 -12.41 2.68 -25.74
N ILE A 369 -11.87 3.38 -24.76
CA ILE A 369 -12.53 3.53 -23.46
C ILE A 369 -12.93 4.99 -23.32
N SER A 370 -14.24 5.25 -23.21
CA SER A 370 -14.80 6.58 -23.01
C SER A 370 -15.20 6.75 -21.54
N VAL A 371 -14.82 7.88 -20.95
CA VAL A 371 -15.20 8.26 -19.59
C VAL A 371 -16.20 9.39 -19.67
N ARG A 372 -17.35 9.24 -19.01
CA ARG A 372 -18.41 10.25 -18.97
C ARG A 372 -18.61 10.70 -17.52
N LEU A 373 -18.73 12.02 -17.34
CA LEU A 373 -19.23 12.58 -16.10
C LEU A 373 -20.71 12.20 -15.97
N SER A 374 -21.11 11.66 -14.82
CA SER A 374 -22.54 11.53 -14.51
C SER A 374 -23.14 12.93 -14.46
N LYS A 375 -24.25 13.13 -15.18
CA LYS A 375 -24.98 14.41 -15.20
C LYS A 375 -25.67 14.67 -13.87
#